data_AF-A0A1W9WXE1-F1
#
_entry.id   AF-A0A1W9WXE1-F1
#
_cell.length_a   1.000
_cell.length_b   1.000
_cell.length_c   1.000
_cell.angle_alpha   90.00
_cell.angle_beta   90.00
_cell.angle_gamma   90.00
#
_symmetry.space_group_name_H-M   'P 1'
#
loop_
_entity.id
_entity.type
_entity.pdbx_description
1 polymer ?
#
loop_
_entity_poly.entity_id
_entity_poly.type
_entity_poly.pdbx_seq_one_letter_code
_entity_poly.pdbx_strand_id
1 'polypeptide(L)'
;MLDSFTISNASATGPRKSMVINSIPLSVLFLYQLLEACHIVNGFMSIKTIDQLKEKAGVNLADQDKKDVQQVMDLYPVRLSHHVIRQSLVSEAVAAQYLPFAGELDPMGHEITFDGHFKQGLLEQMYQNRVIFLLDMHCPVYCRFCFRKHKSLRQEKSPCVADVQ
;
A
#
# COMPACT_ATOMS: atom_id res chain seq x y z
N MET A 1 6.38 9.97 28.82
CA MET A 1 4.93 9.86 29.09
C MET A 1 4.29 10.00 27.73
N LEU A 2 3.95 8.85 27.13
CA LEU A 2 3.52 8.73 25.73
C LEU A 2 2.04 9.03 25.67
N ASP A 3 1.67 10.11 24.98
CA ASP A 3 0.28 10.53 24.85
C ASP A 3 -0.50 9.62 23.91
N SER A 4 -1.69 9.27 24.39
CA SER A 4 -2.70 8.39 23.81
C SER A 4 -3.19 8.88 22.44
N PHE A 5 -3.24 7.98 21.47
CA PHE A 5 -3.76 8.22 20.13
C PHE A 5 -5.29 8.41 20.16
N THR A 6 -5.76 9.63 19.90
CA THR A 6 -7.16 9.91 19.59
C THR A 6 -7.28 10.15 18.08
N ILE A 7 -8.01 9.29 17.37
CA ILE A 7 -8.33 9.49 15.95
C ILE A 7 -9.31 10.67 15.86
N SER A 8 -8.81 11.84 15.45
CA SER A 8 -9.65 13.00 15.20
C SER A 8 -10.10 13.04 13.73
N ASN A 9 -11.38 13.35 13.53
CA ASN A 9 -12.03 13.50 12.24
C ASN A 9 -11.25 14.46 11.32
N ALA A 10 -10.59 13.91 10.29
CA ALA A 10 -9.79 14.69 9.36
C ALA A 10 -10.67 15.44 8.34
N SER A 11 -11.11 16.65 8.70
CA SER A 11 -11.40 17.69 7.71
C SER A 11 -10.10 18.17 7.07
N ALA A 12 -10.06 18.30 5.74
CA ALA A 12 -8.90 18.72 4.94
C ALA A 12 -8.52 20.21 5.12
N THR A 13 -8.60 20.75 6.34
CA THR A 13 -8.44 22.17 6.67
C THR A 13 -7.32 22.43 7.69
N GLY A 14 -6.50 21.43 8.02
CA GLY A 14 -5.35 21.59 8.92
C GLY A 14 -4.15 22.27 8.25
N PRO A 15 -3.31 23.02 9.00
CA PRO A 15 -2.06 23.56 8.47
C PRO A 15 -1.18 22.41 7.96
N ARG A 16 -0.61 22.56 6.76
CA ARG A 16 0.33 21.56 6.21
C ARG A 16 1.48 21.40 7.20
N LYS A 17 1.69 20.18 7.69
CA LYS A 17 2.74 19.84 8.65
C LYS A 17 4.08 20.36 8.11
N SER A 18 4.84 21.07 8.93
CA SER A 18 6.20 21.52 8.63
C SER A 18 7.19 20.74 9.50
N MET A 19 8.41 20.55 9.00
CA MET A 19 9.50 19.92 9.74
C MET A 19 10.59 20.95 10.00
N VAL A 20 11.24 20.89 11.15
CA VAL A 20 12.34 21.81 11.50
C VAL A 20 13.66 21.06 11.45
N ILE A 21 14.60 21.53 10.63
CA ILE A 21 15.97 21.01 10.55
C ILE A 21 16.91 22.14 10.92
N ASN A 22 17.72 21.98 11.98
CA ASN A 22 18.66 23.00 12.46
C ASN A 22 18.00 24.40 12.58
N SER A 23 16.81 24.47 13.18
CA SER A 23 16.00 25.70 13.35
C SER A 23 15.41 26.30 12.07
N ILE A 24 15.54 25.65 10.92
CA ILE A 24 14.92 26.09 9.66
C ILE A 24 13.60 25.32 9.48
N PRO A 25 12.43 26.00 9.45
CA PRO A 25 11.17 25.36 9.13
C PRO A 25 11.10 25.08 7.62
N LEU A 26 10.98 23.82 7.26
CA LEU A 26 10.80 23.36 5.89
C LEU A 26 9.38 22.87 5.70
N SER A 27 8.77 23.29 4.59
CA SER A 27 7.48 22.74 4.18
C SER A 27 7.65 21.31 3.69
N VAL A 28 6.64 20.48 3.90
CA VAL A 28 6.58 19.12 3.33
C VAL A 28 6.73 19.12 1.81
N LEU A 29 6.22 20.14 1.11
CA LEU A 29 6.38 20.28 -0.33
C LEU A 29 7.84 20.49 -0.75
N PHE A 30 8.58 21.31 0.01
CA PHE A 30 10.00 21.52 -0.24
C PHE A 30 10.80 20.22 -0.02
N LEU A 31 10.49 19.50 1.06
CA LEU A 31 11.13 18.21 1.34
C LEU A 31 10.84 17.18 0.24
N TYR A 32 9.60 17.11 -0.24
CA TYR A 32 9.23 16.26 -1.37
C TYR A 32 10.03 16.60 -2.64
N GLN A 33 10.16 17.89 -2.96
CA GLN A 33 10.94 18.33 -4.12
C GLN A 33 12.42 17.96 -3.99
N LEU A 34 12.98 18.06 -2.78
CA LEU A 34 14.34 17.65 -2.49
C LEU A 34 14.51 16.13 -2.65
N LEU A 35 13.55 15.33 -2.19
CA LEU A 35 13.56 13.87 -2.40
C LEU A 35 13.49 13.51 -3.88
N GLU A 36 12.66 14.17 -4.68
CA GLU A 36 12.60 13.96 -6.13
C GLU A 36 13.92 14.35 -6.82
N ALA A 37 14.57 15.43 -6.38
CA ALA A 37 15.85 15.86 -6.94
C ALA A 37 17.02 14.91 -6.57
N CYS A 38 17.03 14.39 -5.34
CA CYS A 38 18.09 13.49 -4.87
C CYS A 38 17.87 12.03 -5.33
N HIS A 39 16.62 11.58 -5.47
CA HIS A 39 16.29 10.19 -5.79
C HIS A 39 15.63 10.10 -7.17
N ILE A 40 16.43 10.25 -8.22
CA ILE A 40 15.99 10.29 -9.64
C ILE A 40 15.46 8.92 -10.14
N VAL A 41 15.66 7.86 -9.37
CA VAL A 41 15.27 6.51 -9.79
C VAL A 41 13.75 6.40 -9.91
N ASN A 42 13.31 5.91 -11.07
CA ASN A 42 11.95 5.55 -11.39
C ASN A 42 11.83 4.03 -11.49
N GLY A 43 10.64 3.50 -11.21
CA GLY A 43 10.36 2.07 -11.26
C GLY A 43 9.64 1.56 -10.02
N PHE A 44 9.49 0.24 -9.95
CA PHE A 44 8.85 -0.48 -8.85
C PHE A 44 9.71 -1.64 -8.41
N MET A 45 9.57 -2.03 -7.14
CA MET A 45 10.30 -3.13 -6.54
C MET A 45 9.41 -3.91 -5.58
N SER A 46 9.69 -5.20 -5.45
CA SER A 46 9.09 -6.04 -4.42
C SER A 46 9.96 -6.04 -3.17
N ILE A 47 9.34 -5.81 -2.02
CA ILE A 47 9.99 -5.82 -0.71
C ILE A 47 9.57 -7.10 0.01
N LYS A 48 10.53 -7.94 0.38
CA LYS A 48 10.24 -9.26 0.96
C LYS A 48 10.60 -9.35 2.43
N THR A 49 11.51 -8.52 2.92
CA THR A 49 11.97 -8.56 4.32
C THR A 49 11.83 -7.20 4.99
N ILE A 50 11.74 -7.21 6.31
CA ILE A 50 11.72 -5.97 7.11
C ILE A 50 12.98 -5.15 6.95
N ASP A 51 14.13 -5.79 6.80
CA ASP A 51 15.39 -5.06 6.57
C ASP A 51 15.33 -4.27 5.25
N GLN A 52 14.77 -4.87 4.20
CA GLN A 52 14.52 -4.16 2.94
C GLN A 52 13.49 -3.04 3.11
N LEU A 53 12.44 -3.27 3.91
CA LEU A 53 11.42 -2.24 4.19
C LEU A 53 12.03 -1.04 4.93
N LYS A 54 12.91 -1.30 5.91
CA LYS A 54 13.66 -0.27 6.64
C LYS A 54 14.63 0.47 5.73
N GLU A 55 15.44 -0.25 4.96
CA GLU A 55 16.44 0.32 4.07
C GLU A 55 15.80 1.18 2.97
N LYS A 56 14.74 0.68 2.33
CA LYS A 56 14.14 1.33 1.15
C LYS A 56 13.07 2.35 1.49
N ALA A 57 12.25 2.09 2.51
CA ALA A 57 11.10 2.95 2.85
C ALA A 57 11.26 3.72 4.17
N GLY A 58 12.40 3.58 4.86
CA GLY A 58 12.67 4.32 6.10
C GLY A 58 11.80 3.89 7.29
N VAL A 59 11.13 2.74 7.19
CA VAL A 59 10.23 2.25 8.23
C VAL A 59 11.04 1.72 9.41
N ASN A 60 10.81 2.26 10.59
CA ASN A 60 11.44 1.80 11.82
C ASN A 60 10.37 1.20 12.74
N LEU A 61 10.36 -0.13 12.85
CA LEU A 61 9.39 -0.88 13.65
C LEU A 61 9.99 -1.24 15.01
N ALA A 62 9.15 -1.25 16.05
CA ALA A 62 9.51 -1.84 17.33
C ALA A 62 9.73 -3.35 17.17
N ASP A 63 10.63 -3.94 17.97
CA ASP A 63 11.00 -5.36 17.83
C ASP A 63 9.81 -6.31 17.94
N GLN A 64 8.84 -5.96 18.79
CA GLN A 64 7.59 -6.71 18.97
C GLN A 64 6.73 -6.78 17.69
N ASP A 65 6.71 -5.71 16.89
CA ASP A 65 5.87 -5.63 15.69
C ASP A 65 6.55 -6.26 14.46
N LYS A 66 7.87 -6.49 14.52
CA LYS A 66 8.62 -7.04 13.38
C LYS A 66 8.08 -8.41 12.98
N LYS A 67 7.82 -9.30 13.93
CA LYS A 67 7.34 -10.65 13.59
C LYS A 67 6.00 -10.59 12.85
N ASP A 68 5.08 -9.78 13.36
CA ASP A 68 3.72 -9.67 12.81
C ASP A 68 3.73 -8.97 11.44
N VAL A 69 4.53 -7.89 11.29
CA VAL A 69 4.67 -7.22 9.99
C VAL A 69 5.33 -8.13 8.95
N GLN A 70 6.32 -8.97 9.34
CA GLN A 70 6.88 -9.95 8.41
C GLN A 70 5.81 -10.94 7.96
N GLN A 71 5.00 -11.45 8.89
CA GLN A 71 3.89 -12.34 8.56
C GLN A 71 2.87 -11.67 7.63
N VAL A 72 2.56 -10.38 7.84
CA VAL A 72 1.73 -9.58 6.92
C VAL A 72 2.36 -9.51 5.53
N MET A 73 3.66 -9.30 5.42
CA MET A 73 4.35 -9.20 4.13
C MET A 73 4.40 -10.55 3.39
N ASP A 74 4.49 -11.66 4.12
CA ASP A 74 4.49 -13.01 3.58
C ASP A 74 3.09 -13.40 3.06
N LEU A 75 2.04 -13.01 3.80
CA LEU A 75 0.65 -13.18 3.37
C LEU A 75 0.28 -12.21 2.25
N TYR A 76 0.69 -10.95 2.36
CA TYR A 76 0.29 -9.86 1.50
C TYR A 76 1.52 -9.18 0.87
N PRO A 77 1.93 -9.62 -0.34
CA PRO A 77 3.13 -9.15 -0.98
C PRO A 77 3.24 -7.63 -1.02
N VAL A 78 4.44 -7.12 -0.78
CA VAL A 78 4.72 -5.68 -0.87
C VAL A 78 5.36 -5.38 -2.22
N ARG A 79 4.73 -4.48 -2.98
CA ARG A 79 5.32 -3.89 -4.18
C ARG A 79 5.13 -2.39 -4.11
N LEU A 80 6.23 -1.65 -4.18
CA LEU A 80 6.26 -0.20 -4.06
C LEU A 80 6.97 0.41 -5.26
N SER A 81 6.55 1.60 -5.67
CA SER A 81 7.30 2.43 -6.59
C SER A 81 8.20 3.40 -5.82
N HIS A 82 9.29 3.85 -6.45
CA HIS A 82 10.16 4.86 -5.84
C HIS A 82 9.39 6.16 -5.53
N HIS A 83 8.43 6.52 -6.37
CA HIS A 83 7.55 7.67 -6.13
C HIS A 83 6.69 7.49 -4.87
N VAL A 84 6.08 6.33 -4.68
CA VAL A 84 5.28 6.05 -3.48
C VAL A 84 6.16 6.06 -2.24
N ILE A 85 7.35 5.48 -2.30
CA ILE A 85 8.32 5.52 -1.19
C ILE A 85 8.60 6.98 -0.76
N ARG A 86 8.93 7.86 -1.72
CA ARG A 86 9.19 9.29 -1.43
C ARG A 86 7.97 9.99 -0.82
N GLN A 87 6.78 9.71 -1.35
CA GLN A 87 5.54 10.28 -0.83
C GLN A 87 5.23 9.76 0.58
N SER A 88 5.45 8.47 0.86
CA SER A 88 5.25 7.88 2.19
C SER A 88 6.19 8.46 3.25
N LEU A 89 7.40 8.92 2.87
CA LEU A 89 8.32 9.58 3.81
C LEU A 89 7.81 10.94 4.32
N VAL A 90 6.94 11.60 3.56
CA VAL A 90 6.48 12.95 3.87
C VAL A 90 4.97 13.05 4.14
N SER A 91 4.22 11.98 3.88
CA SER A 91 2.77 11.90 4.04
C SER A 91 2.37 10.61 4.74
N GLU A 92 1.85 10.75 5.95
CA GLU A 92 1.31 9.66 6.76
C GLU A 92 0.12 8.97 6.09
N ALA A 93 -0.75 9.73 5.42
CA ALA A 93 -1.88 9.17 4.69
C ALA A 93 -1.43 8.26 3.54
N VAL A 94 -0.37 8.66 2.82
CA VAL A 94 0.21 7.83 1.75
C VAL A 94 0.92 6.62 2.34
N ALA A 95 1.67 6.79 3.43
CA ALA A 95 2.29 5.68 4.15
C ALA A 95 1.25 4.63 4.59
N ALA A 96 0.15 5.05 5.22
CA ALA A 96 -0.92 4.17 5.66
C ALA A 96 -1.56 3.37 4.51
N GLN A 97 -1.64 3.96 3.31
CA GLN A 97 -2.23 3.28 2.16
C GLN A 97 -1.35 2.15 1.59
N TYR A 98 -0.02 2.25 1.72
CA TYR A 98 0.92 1.40 0.97
C TYR A 98 1.94 0.63 1.83
N LEU A 99 2.26 1.07 3.04
CA LEU A 99 3.21 0.39 3.92
C LEU A 99 2.50 -0.64 4.81
N PRO A 100 3.09 -1.84 5.00
CA PRO A 100 2.44 -2.90 5.76
C PRO A 100 2.42 -2.57 7.26
N PHE A 101 1.39 -3.05 7.95
CA PHE A 101 1.25 -2.87 9.41
C PHE A 101 0.61 -4.11 10.07
N ALA A 102 0.92 -4.36 11.35
CA ALA A 102 0.52 -5.58 12.05
C ALA A 102 -1.01 -5.80 12.11
N GLY A 103 -1.79 -4.73 12.15
CA GLY A 103 -3.27 -4.80 12.17
C GLY A 103 -3.89 -5.44 10.93
N GLU A 104 -3.14 -5.65 9.84
CA GLU A 104 -3.62 -6.41 8.67
C GLU A 104 -3.80 -7.91 8.95
N LEU A 105 -3.30 -8.43 10.09
CA LEU A 105 -3.55 -9.80 10.52
C LEU A 105 -4.93 -9.98 11.18
N ASP A 106 -5.64 -8.89 11.47
CA ASP A 106 -6.99 -8.96 12.01
C ASP A 106 -7.92 -9.62 10.96
N PRO A 107 -8.54 -10.78 11.27
CA PRO A 107 -9.44 -11.44 10.34
C PRO A 107 -10.73 -10.67 10.06
N MET A 108 -11.05 -9.64 10.85
CA MET A 108 -12.22 -8.80 10.62
C MET A 108 -12.11 -8.09 9.26
N GLY A 109 -13.05 -8.36 8.36
CA GLY A 109 -13.07 -7.79 7.00
C GLY A 109 -12.41 -8.67 5.92
N HIS A 110 -12.02 -9.92 6.25
CA HIS A 110 -11.63 -10.92 5.25
C HIS A 110 -12.81 -11.45 4.41
N GLU A 111 -14.05 -11.08 4.75
CA GLU A 111 -15.23 -11.43 3.95
C GLU A 111 -15.13 -10.81 2.55
N ILE A 112 -15.18 -11.68 1.54
CA ILE A 112 -15.06 -11.27 0.15
C ILE A 112 -16.39 -10.68 -0.31
N THR A 113 -16.49 -9.36 -0.27
CA THR A 113 -17.70 -8.62 -0.67
C THR A 113 -17.82 -8.40 -2.18
N PHE A 114 -16.76 -8.68 -2.94
CA PHE A 114 -16.68 -8.44 -4.39
C PHE A 114 -16.28 -9.71 -5.16
N ASP A 115 -16.87 -10.84 -4.78
CA ASP A 115 -16.86 -12.06 -5.58
C ASP A 115 -18.11 -12.07 -6.48
N GLY A 116 -17.93 -12.02 -7.81
CA GLY A 116 -19.06 -12.04 -8.73
C GLY A 116 -19.83 -13.37 -8.67
N HIS A 117 -21.15 -13.35 -8.87
CA HIS A 117 -21.97 -14.56 -8.95
C HIS A 117 -21.55 -15.48 -10.11
N PHE A 118 -20.90 -14.92 -11.12
CA PHE A 118 -20.39 -15.62 -12.28
C PHE A 118 -18.95 -15.18 -12.56
N LYS A 119 -18.06 -16.17 -12.73
CA LYS A 119 -16.68 -16.00 -13.14
C LYS A 119 -16.36 -17.00 -14.24
N GLN A 120 -16.00 -16.51 -15.43
CA GLN A 120 -15.54 -17.35 -16.53
C GLN A 120 -14.38 -16.65 -17.26
N GLY A 121 -13.18 -17.24 -17.19
CA GLY A 121 -11.98 -16.65 -17.77
C GLY A 121 -11.73 -15.24 -17.24
N LEU A 122 -11.69 -14.26 -18.14
CA LEU A 122 -11.47 -12.84 -17.83
C LEU A 122 -12.72 -12.06 -17.39
N LEU A 123 -13.90 -12.69 -17.43
CA LEU A 123 -15.19 -12.08 -17.17
C LEU A 123 -15.66 -12.35 -15.75
N GLU A 124 -16.02 -11.29 -15.04
CA GLU A 124 -16.75 -11.36 -13.79
C GLU A 124 -18.05 -10.57 -13.87
N GLN A 125 -19.13 -11.16 -13.39
CA GLN A 125 -20.42 -10.50 -13.36
C GLN A 125 -20.98 -10.49 -11.94
N MET A 126 -21.05 -9.30 -11.37
CA MET A 126 -21.70 -9.06 -10.08
C MET A 126 -23.17 -8.65 -10.26
N TYR A 127 -23.50 -7.98 -11.37
CA TYR A 127 -24.85 -7.47 -11.64
C TYR A 127 -25.31 -7.88 -13.04
N GLN A 128 -26.62 -8.04 -13.22
CA GLN A 128 -27.19 -8.53 -14.48
C GLN A 128 -26.87 -7.66 -15.71
N ASN A 129 -26.73 -6.35 -15.53
CA ASN A 129 -26.62 -5.39 -16.64
C ASN A 129 -25.18 -4.91 -16.93
N ARG A 130 -24.15 -5.45 -16.25
CA ARG A 130 -22.76 -5.04 -16.45
C ARG A 130 -21.78 -6.13 -16.06
N VAL A 131 -20.66 -6.19 -16.78
CA VAL A 131 -19.56 -7.12 -16.54
C VAL A 131 -18.26 -6.38 -16.25
N ILE A 132 -17.35 -7.05 -15.57
CA ILE A 132 -16.00 -6.58 -15.28
C ILE A 132 -15.05 -7.46 -16.06
N PHE A 133 -14.15 -6.83 -16.81
CA PHE A 133 -13.03 -7.50 -17.45
C PHE A 133 -11.77 -7.37 -16.60
N LEU A 134 -11.20 -8.50 -16.21
CA LEU A 134 -9.92 -8.56 -15.51
C LEU A 134 -8.83 -8.90 -16.51
N LEU A 135 -8.07 -7.89 -16.91
CA LEU A 135 -7.04 -8.07 -17.93
C LEU A 135 -5.64 -8.31 -17.33
N ASP A 136 -5.41 -7.83 -16.11
CA ASP A 136 -4.14 -8.02 -15.40
C ASP A 136 -4.40 -8.14 -13.90
N MET A 137 -3.69 -9.08 -13.26
CA MET A 137 -3.72 -9.29 -11.82
C MET A 137 -2.62 -8.51 -11.08
N HIS A 138 -1.66 -7.95 -11.83
CA HIS A 138 -0.58 -7.16 -11.28
C HIS A 138 -0.96 -5.68 -11.15
N CYS A 139 -0.38 -5.03 -10.15
CA CYS A 139 -0.43 -3.59 -10.00
C CYS A 139 1.01 -3.08 -9.85
N PRO A 140 1.33 -1.87 -10.34
CA PRO A 140 2.66 -1.28 -10.11
C PRO A 140 3.00 -1.12 -8.63
N VAL A 141 1.97 -0.87 -7.81
CA VAL A 141 2.04 -0.74 -6.34
C VAL A 141 0.85 -1.47 -5.72
N TYR A 142 1.08 -2.15 -4.60
CA TYR A 142 0.02 -2.83 -3.86
C TYR A 142 -0.48 -1.98 -2.68
N CYS A 143 -1.76 -1.58 -2.74
CA CYS A 143 -2.44 -0.91 -1.64
C CYS A 143 -2.78 -1.92 -0.52
N ARG A 144 -2.67 -1.50 0.74
CA ARG A 144 -3.01 -2.33 1.92
C ARG A 144 -4.49 -2.60 2.07
N PHE A 145 -5.31 -1.61 1.70
CA PHE A 145 -6.78 -1.70 1.72
C PHE A 145 -7.37 -2.14 0.38
N CYS A 146 -6.64 -2.94 -0.42
CA CYS A 146 -7.15 -3.40 -1.70
C CYS A 146 -8.30 -4.40 -1.50
N PHE A 147 -9.50 -4.10 -2.00
CA PHE A 147 -10.65 -5.03 -1.90
C PHE A 147 -10.42 -6.35 -2.68
N ARG A 148 -9.51 -6.36 -3.66
CA ARG A 148 -9.08 -7.56 -4.41
C ARG A 148 -7.83 -8.22 -3.85
N LYS A 149 -7.43 -7.91 -2.62
CA LYS A 149 -6.29 -8.54 -1.93
C LYS A 149 -6.44 -10.07 -1.84
N HIS A 150 -7.68 -10.54 -1.79
CA HIS A 150 -8.07 -11.95 -1.70
C HIS A 150 -7.93 -12.75 -3.00
N LYS A 151 -7.75 -12.12 -4.17
CA LYS A 151 -7.53 -12.83 -5.45
C LYS A 151 -6.15 -13.50 -5.41
N SER A 152 -6.18 -14.64 -4.70
CA SER A 152 -5.13 -15.47 -4.14
C SER A 152 -3.84 -14.71 -3.82
N LEU A 153 -3.92 -13.69 -2.96
CA LEU A 153 -2.75 -12.97 -2.42
C LEU A 153 -1.80 -12.42 -3.50
N ARG A 154 -2.35 -12.04 -4.68
CA ARG A 154 -1.58 -11.61 -5.87
C ARG A 154 -0.74 -12.73 -6.51
N GLN A 155 -1.13 -13.99 -6.31
CA GLN A 155 -0.48 -15.18 -6.85
C GLN A 155 -1.26 -15.79 -8.02
N GLU A 156 -2.51 -15.35 -8.23
CA GLU A 156 -3.30 -15.66 -9.43
C GLU A 156 -2.56 -15.16 -10.68
N LYS A 157 -2.49 -16.02 -11.70
CA LYS A 157 -1.88 -15.64 -12.98
C LYS A 157 -2.77 -14.62 -13.68
N SER A 158 -2.14 -13.67 -14.36
CA SER A 158 -2.86 -12.78 -15.27
C SER A 158 -3.52 -13.62 -16.37
N PRO A 159 -4.78 -13.30 -16.74
CA PRO A 159 -5.45 -13.95 -17.85
C PRO A 159 -4.63 -13.83 -19.15
N CYS A 160 -4.77 -14.84 -19.99
CA CYS A 160 -4.09 -14.96 -21.26
C CYS A 160 -5.09 -15.15 -22.40
N VAL A 161 -4.59 -15.20 -23.64
CA VAL A 161 -5.43 -15.33 -24.84
C VAL A 161 -6.28 -16.62 -24.80
N ALA A 162 -5.82 -17.67 -24.12
CA ALA A 162 -6.57 -18.91 -23.97
C ALA A 162 -7.84 -18.76 -23.11
N ASP A 163 -7.89 -17.76 -22.23
CA ASP A 163 -9.05 -17.51 -21.35
C ASP A 163 -10.20 -16.77 -22.07
N VAL A 164 -9.99 -16.40 -23.34
CA VAL A 164 -10.96 -15.70 -24.21
C VAL A 164 -11.72 -16.68 -25.12
N GLN A 165 -11.11 -17.83 -25.44
CA GLN A 165 -11.59 -18.79 -26.44
C GLN A 165 -12.67 -19.72 -25.88
#